data_AF-A0A2G9THF4-F1
#
_entry.id   AF-A0A2G9THF4-F1
#
_cell.length_a   1.000
_cell.length_b   1.000
_cell.length_c   1.000
_cell.angle_alpha   90.00
_cell.angle_beta   90.00
_cell.angle_gamma   90.00
#
_symmetry.space_group_name_H-M   'P 1'
#
loop_
_entity.id
_entity.type
_entity.pdbx_description
1 polymer ?
#
loop_
_entity_poly.entity_id
_entity_poly.type
_entity_poly.pdbx_seq_one_letter_code
_entity_poly.pdbx_strand_id
1 'polypeptide(L)'
;FFEYQRAASATFTDMPLDLLGPLPRTNDLVDYGAYCSTAKPLTGKLLEFVSDPKSKGTIIIAFGTVINWERAPKEKFEAVLDTMNSLTDYRIVWAYNGRAIKTKPHIYVSEWVPQVDVLFDNRT
;
A
#
# COMPACT_ATOMS: atom_id res chain seq x y z
N PHE A 1 10.02 -23.14 10.73
CA PHE A 1 10.74 -21.87 10.50
C PHE A 1 12.15 -21.95 11.08
N PHE A 2 12.33 -22.12 12.40
CA PHE A 2 13.65 -22.19 13.04
C PHE A 2 14.55 -23.35 12.56
N GLU A 3 13.99 -24.54 12.31
CA GLU A 3 14.77 -25.69 11.80
C GLU A 3 15.40 -25.44 10.42
N TYR A 4 14.72 -24.69 9.54
CA TYR A 4 15.26 -24.39 8.21
C TYR A 4 16.44 -23.43 8.26
N GLN A 5 16.44 -22.48 9.20
CA GLN A 5 17.56 -21.56 9.37
C GLN A 5 18.77 -22.24 10.03
N ARG A 6 18.55 -23.26 10.86
CA ARG A 6 19.62 -23.95 11.60
C ARG A 6 20.64 -24.65 10.70
N ALA A 7 20.20 -25.17 9.55
CA ALA A 7 21.06 -25.88 8.60
C ALA A 7 21.45 -25.03 7.38
N ALA A 8 21.01 -23.77 7.32
CA ALA A 8 21.35 -22.88 6.23
C ALA A 8 22.81 -22.40 6.38
N SER A 9 23.56 -22.39 5.27
CA SER A 9 24.92 -21.81 5.26
C SER A 9 24.91 -20.29 5.13
N ALA A 10 23.79 -19.72 4.67
CA ALA A 10 23.55 -18.29 4.52
C ALA A 10 22.04 -18.00 4.49
N THR A 11 21.63 -16.84 5.00
CA THR A 11 20.26 -16.31 4.93
C THR A 11 20.29 -14.94 4.27
N PHE A 12 19.54 -14.77 3.19
CA PHE A 12 19.37 -13.48 2.52
C PHE A 12 18.06 -12.84 2.99
N THR A 13 18.10 -11.55 3.33
CA THR A 13 16.91 -10.81 3.75
C THR A 13 16.86 -9.43 3.09
N ASP A 14 15.66 -8.99 2.75
CA ASP A 14 15.32 -7.63 2.32
C ASP A 14 14.82 -6.76 3.50
N MET A 15 14.83 -7.31 4.71
CA MET A 15 14.35 -6.61 5.89
C MET A 15 15.34 -5.47 6.22
N PRO A 16 14.88 -4.22 6.31
CA PRO A 16 15.74 -3.11 6.70
C PRO A 16 16.14 -3.25 8.16
N LEU A 17 17.32 -3.83 8.39
CA LEU A 17 17.77 -4.22 9.72
C LEU A 17 18.05 -3.02 10.65
N ASP A 18 18.20 -1.82 10.08
CA ASP A 18 18.41 -0.57 10.83
C ASP A 18 17.13 -0.09 11.54
N LEU A 19 15.94 -0.52 11.11
CA LEU A 19 14.67 -0.14 11.76
C LEU A 19 14.45 -0.84 13.10
N LEU A 20 15.15 -1.95 13.36
CA LEU A 20 14.97 -2.77 14.57
C LEU A 20 16.03 -2.51 15.65
N GLY A 21 16.99 -1.61 15.40
CA GLY A 21 18.10 -1.36 16.30
C GLY A 21 19.12 -2.53 16.35
N PRO A 22 20.09 -2.48 17.28
CA PRO A 22 21.13 -3.49 17.37
C PRO A 22 20.55 -4.82 17.88
N LEU A 23 20.65 -5.85 17.05
CA LEU A 23 20.28 -7.23 17.38
C LEU A 23 21.51 -8.12 17.22
N PRO A 24 21.67 -9.19 18.02
CA PRO A 24 22.70 -10.19 17.76
C PRO A 24 22.46 -10.81 16.38
N ARG A 25 23.46 -10.73 15.51
CA ARG A 25 23.43 -11.29 14.15
C ARG A 25 24.58 -12.27 13.98
N THR A 26 24.31 -13.34 13.27
CA THR A 26 25.31 -14.31 12.83
C THR A 26 25.93 -13.85 11.51
N ASN A 27 27.16 -14.28 11.21
CA ASN A 27 27.89 -13.84 10.00
C ASN A 27 27.32 -14.39 8.68
N ASP A 28 26.35 -15.30 8.76
CA ASP A 28 25.65 -15.93 7.65
C ASP A 28 24.40 -15.15 7.21
N LEU A 29 24.03 -14.08 7.92
CA LEU A 29 22.93 -13.19 7.55
C LEU A 29 23.42 -12.08 6.59
N VAL A 30 22.90 -12.09 5.37
CA VAL A 30 23.18 -11.10 4.33
C VAL A 30 21.94 -10.27 4.07
N ASP A 31 22.00 -8.99 4.45
CA ASP A 31 21.01 -7.99 4.06
C ASP A 31 21.33 -7.49 2.65
N TYR A 32 20.39 -7.64 1.73
CA TYR A 32 20.51 -7.09 0.36
C TYR A 32 19.60 -5.88 0.13
N GLY A 33 18.91 -5.42 1.18
CA GLY A 33 18.03 -4.27 1.17
C GLY A 33 16.69 -4.52 0.49
N ALA A 34 15.84 -3.49 0.55
CA ALA A 34 14.53 -3.51 -0.09
C ALA A 34 14.68 -3.23 -1.60
N TYR A 35 14.32 -4.20 -2.43
CA TYR A 35 14.19 -4.00 -3.87
C TYR A 35 12.81 -3.42 -4.21
N CYS A 36 12.78 -2.22 -4.78
CA CYS A 36 11.59 -1.61 -5.35
C CYS A 36 11.75 -1.50 -6.87
N SER A 37 10.68 -1.79 -7.62
CA SER A 37 10.65 -1.55 -9.05
C SER A 37 10.79 -0.06 -9.36
N THR A 38 11.42 0.28 -10.50
CA THR A 38 11.48 1.67 -10.96
C THR A 38 10.09 2.21 -11.21
N ALA A 39 9.74 3.30 -10.53
CA ALA A 39 8.47 3.97 -10.70
C ALA A 39 8.32 4.56 -12.11
N LYS A 40 7.10 4.50 -12.63
CA LYS A 40 6.71 5.12 -13.89
C LYS A 40 5.81 6.32 -13.62
N PRO A 41 5.82 7.35 -14.48
CA PRO A 41 4.87 8.45 -14.35
C PRO A 41 3.42 7.94 -14.41
N LEU A 42 2.56 8.46 -13.53
CA LEU A 42 1.13 8.20 -13.60
C LEU A 42 0.56 8.69 -14.94
N THR A 43 -0.43 7.99 -15.46
CA THR A 43 -1.07 8.31 -16.74
C THR A 43 -2.60 8.18 -16.67
N GLY A 44 -3.28 8.78 -17.65
CA GLY A 44 -4.73 8.65 -17.84
C GLY A 44 -5.55 9.13 -16.65
N LYS A 45 -6.65 8.41 -16.37
CA LYS A 45 -7.65 8.81 -15.36
C LYS A 45 -7.08 8.94 -13.95
N LEU A 46 -6.11 8.10 -13.57
CA LEU A 46 -5.52 8.15 -12.24
C LEU A 46 -4.67 9.42 -12.08
N LEU A 47 -3.88 9.78 -13.10
CA LEU A 47 -3.15 11.04 -13.12
C LEU A 47 -4.11 12.24 -13.01
N GLU A 48 -5.14 12.29 -13.85
CA GLU A 48 -6.14 13.37 -13.82
C GLU A 48 -6.80 13.51 -12.44
N PHE A 49 -7.11 12.37 -11.81
CA PHE A 49 -7.73 12.34 -10.49
C PHE A 49 -6.83 12.88 -9.37
N VAL A 50 -5.55 12.47 -9.33
CA VAL A 50 -4.61 12.95 -8.30
C VAL A 50 -4.11 14.38 -8.57
N SER A 51 -4.29 14.89 -9.79
CA SER A 51 -3.89 16.24 -10.21
C SER A 51 -4.85 17.35 -9.76
N ASP A 52 -5.92 17.04 -9.02
CA ASP A 52 -6.89 18.07 -8.63
C ASP A 52 -6.24 19.13 -7.72
N PRO A 53 -6.14 20.40 -8.16
CA PRO A 53 -5.51 21.47 -7.38
C PRO A 53 -6.27 21.82 -6.10
N LYS A 54 -7.52 21.37 -5.95
CA LYS A 54 -8.31 21.56 -4.71
C LYS A 54 -7.95 20.55 -3.63
N SER A 55 -7.23 19.48 -3.98
CA SER A 55 -6.84 18.44 -3.04
C SER A 55 -5.67 18.88 -2.18
N LYS A 56 -5.70 18.54 -0.89
CA LYS A 56 -4.55 18.71 0.03
C LYS A 56 -3.48 17.65 -0.16
N GLY A 57 -3.76 16.60 -0.91
CA GLY A 57 -2.86 15.47 -1.16
C GLY A 57 -3.64 14.19 -1.48
N THR A 58 -2.91 13.09 -1.66
CA THR A 58 -3.52 11.81 -2.03
C THR A 58 -3.33 10.78 -0.91
N ILE A 59 -4.41 10.09 -0.53
CA ILE A 59 -4.38 8.98 0.42
C ILE A 59 -4.54 7.68 -0.38
N ILE A 60 -3.55 6.81 -0.30
CA ILE A 60 -3.64 5.45 -0.87
C ILE A 60 -4.09 4.46 0.21
N ILE A 61 -5.11 3.67 -0.11
CA ILE A 61 -5.60 2.57 0.72
C ILE A 61 -5.44 1.28 -0.08
N ALA A 62 -4.38 0.55 0.23
CA ALA A 62 -4.04 -0.71 -0.44
C ALA A 62 -3.57 -1.75 0.58
N PHE A 63 -4.47 -2.66 0.95
CA PHE A 63 -4.17 -3.78 1.87
C PHE A 63 -3.55 -5.00 1.16
N GLY A 64 -3.26 -4.87 -0.13
CA GLY A 64 -2.74 -5.96 -0.96
C GLY A 64 -3.68 -7.18 -0.96
N THR A 65 -3.08 -8.36 -0.91
CA THR A 65 -3.81 -9.65 -0.94
C THR A 65 -4.32 -10.08 0.45
N VAL A 66 -3.97 -9.36 1.52
CA VAL A 66 -4.30 -9.72 2.90
C VAL A 66 -5.78 -9.52 3.17
N ILE A 67 -6.36 -8.42 2.68
CA ILE A 67 -7.78 -8.13 2.86
C ILE A 67 -8.54 -8.42 1.56
N ASN A 68 -9.52 -9.31 1.68
CA ASN A 68 -10.59 -9.44 0.70
C ASN A 68 -11.81 -8.65 1.20
N TRP A 69 -12.11 -7.54 0.53
CA TRP A 69 -13.19 -6.63 0.91
C TRP A 69 -14.58 -7.23 0.76
N GLU A 70 -14.77 -8.23 -0.10
CA GLU A 70 -16.04 -8.96 -0.17
C GLU A 70 -16.35 -9.74 1.12
N ARG A 71 -15.29 -10.17 1.84
CA ARG A 71 -15.39 -10.94 3.08
C ARG A 71 -15.23 -10.08 4.33
N ALA A 72 -15.01 -8.78 4.18
CA ALA A 72 -14.86 -7.88 5.31
C ALA A 72 -16.17 -7.84 6.13
N PRO A 73 -16.11 -7.94 7.48
CA PRO A 73 -17.28 -7.75 8.31
C PRO A 73 -17.93 -6.39 8.03
N LYS A 74 -19.25 -6.38 7.87
CA LYS A 74 -20.02 -5.20 7.46
C LYS A 74 -19.69 -3.96 8.29
N GLU A 75 -19.67 -4.09 9.61
CA GLU A 75 -19.37 -3.00 10.54
C GLU A 75 -18.00 -2.35 10.27
N LYS A 76 -16.97 -3.16 10.01
CA LYS A 76 -15.62 -2.66 9.70
C LYS A 76 -15.56 -2.00 8.33
N PHE A 77 -16.24 -2.59 7.35
CA PHE A 77 -16.35 -2.03 6.02
C PHE A 77 -17.03 -0.65 6.04
N GLU A 78 -18.16 -0.53 6.75
CA GLU A 78 -18.91 0.71 6.89
C GLU A 78 -18.07 1.78 7.59
N ALA A 79 -17.39 1.44 8.70
CA ALA A 79 -16.51 2.38 9.39
C ALA A 79 -15.40 2.94 8.47
N VAL A 80 -14.77 2.09 7.65
CA VAL A 80 -13.74 2.53 6.69
C VAL A 80 -14.35 3.40 5.59
N LEU A 81 -15.48 2.98 5.02
CA LEU A 81 -16.18 3.73 3.97
C LEU A 81 -16.63 5.11 4.45
N ASP A 82 -17.22 5.20 5.63
CA ASP A 82 -17.69 6.44 6.22
C ASP A 82 -16.54 7.39 6.52
N THR A 83 -15.43 6.85 7.03
CA THR A 83 -14.20 7.62 7.25
C THR A 83 -13.68 8.20 5.94
N MET A 84 -13.55 7.39 4.89
CA MET A 84 -13.11 7.87 3.57
C MET A 84 -14.07 8.94 3.02
N ASN A 85 -15.38 8.75 3.18
CA ASN A 85 -16.37 9.71 2.74
C ASN A 85 -16.32 11.05 3.50
N SER A 86 -15.79 11.08 4.73
CA SER A 86 -15.60 12.32 5.50
C SER A 86 -14.35 13.12 5.09
N LEU A 87 -13.33 12.46 4.53
CA LEU A 87 -12.04 13.08 4.17
C LEU A 87 -12.08 13.76 2.79
N THR A 88 -13.05 14.66 2.59
CA THR A 88 -13.32 15.29 1.28
C THR A 88 -12.25 16.25 0.79
N ASP A 89 -11.35 16.68 1.67
CA ASP A 89 -10.23 17.58 1.34
C ASP A 89 -9.08 16.86 0.63
N TYR A 90 -9.11 15.52 0.56
CA TYR A 90 -8.08 14.69 -0.03
C TYR A 90 -8.63 13.89 -1.21
N ARG A 91 -7.73 13.46 -2.09
CA ARG A 91 -8.03 12.46 -3.12
C ARG A 91 -7.71 11.09 -2.57
N ILE A 92 -8.67 10.18 -2.55
CA ILE A 92 -8.46 8.82 -2.02
C ILE A 92 -8.37 7.83 -3.17
N VAL A 93 -7.28 7.06 -3.23
CA VAL A 93 -7.10 5.96 -4.17
C VAL A 93 -7.25 4.65 -3.40
N TRP A 94 -8.31 3.91 -3.67
CA TRP A 94 -8.66 2.71 -2.92
C TRP A 94 -8.55 1.46 -3.80
N ALA A 95 -7.60 0.59 -3.47
CA ALA A 95 -7.51 -0.75 -4.02
C ALA A 95 -8.57 -1.65 -3.35
N TYR A 96 -9.60 -2.00 -4.12
CA TYR A 96 -10.83 -2.60 -3.63
C TYR A 96 -11.30 -3.72 -4.57
N ASN A 97 -11.46 -4.92 -4.01
CA ASN A 97 -11.87 -6.14 -4.70
C ASN A 97 -13.22 -6.68 -4.20
N GLY A 98 -14.05 -5.82 -3.61
CA GLY A 98 -15.35 -6.20 -3.06
C GLY A 98 -16.50 -5.92 -4.02
N ARG A 99 -17.73 -5.96 -3.49
CA ARG A 99 -18.97 -5.69 -4.25
C ARG A 99 -19.08 -4.23 -4.65
N ALA A 100 -19.88 -3.94 -5.67
CA ALA A 100 -20.14 -2.57 -6.11
C ALA A 100 -20.61 -1.67 -4.94
N ILE A 101 -19.97 -0.52 -4.80
CA ILE A 101 -20.18 0.44 -3.71
C ILE A 101 -20.39 1.84 -4.28
N LYS A 102 -21.11 2.67 -3.52
CA LYS A 102 -21.25 4.09 -3.84
C LYS A 102 -20.29 4.89 -2.97
N THR A 103 -19.34 5.56 -3.61
CA THR A 103 -18.39 6.45 -2.96
C THR A 103 -18.64 7.89 -3.40
N LYS A 104 -18.15 8.86 -2.61
CA LYS A 104 -18.11 10.25 -3.05
C LYS A 104 -17.09 10.45 -4.19
N PRO A 105 -17.23 11.50 -5.02
CA PRO A 105 -16.38 11.72 -6.20
C PRO A 105 -14.89 11.95 -5.91
N HIS A 106 -14.51 12.19 -4.65
CA HIS A 106 -13.11 12.33 -4.22
C HIS A 106 -12.43 10.98 -3.91
N ILE A 107 -13.10 9.86 -4.19
CA ILE A 107 -12.59 8.50 -4.00
C ILE A 107 -12.54 7.77 -5.35
N TYR A 108 -11.34 7.40 -5.76
CA TYR A 108 -11.06 6.56 -6.92
C TYR A 108 -10.97 5.10 -6.46
N VAL A 109 -11.88 4.26 -6.96
CA VAL A 109 -11.96 2.84 -6.61
C VAL A 109 -11.49 2.00 -7.80
N SER A 110 -10.57 1.08 -7.56
CA SER A 110 -10.07 0.15 -8.57
C SER A 110 -9.68 -1.18 -7.95
N GLU A 111 -9.85 -2.29 -8.65
CA GLU A 111 -9.36 -3.59 -8.20
C GLU A 111 -7.83 -3.65 -8.12
N TRP A 112 -7.17 -2.86 -8.97
CA TRP A 112 -5.72 -2.77 -9.02
C TRP A 112 -5.26 -1.32 -9.09
N VAL A 113 -4.20 -1.00 -8.34
CA VAL A 113 -3.56 0.33 -8.28
C VAL A 113 -2.07 0.14 -8.52
N PRO A 114 -1.42 0.95 -9.39
CA PRO A 114 0.03 0.94 -9.56
C PRO A 114 0.70 1.57 -8.32
N GLN A 115 0.78 0.81 -7.23
CA GLN A 115 1.15 1.32 -5.91
C GLN A 115 2.50 2.05 -5.90
N VAL A 116 3.51 1.50 -6.56
CA VAL A 116 4.85 2.12 -6.64
C VAL A 116 4.80 3.45 -7.38
N ASP A 117 4.07 3.51 -8.49
CA ASP A 117 3.95 4.73 -9.29
C ASP A 117 3.16 5.81 -8.54
N VAL A 118 2.12 5.42 -7.80
CA VAL A 118 1.38 6.35 -6.95
C VAL A 118 2.27 6.86 -5.83
N LEU A 119 2.93 5.99 -5.06
CA LEU A 119 3.78 6.40 -3.92
C LEU A 119 5.00 7.24 -4.32
N PHE A 120 5.42 7.18 -5.59
CA PHE A 120 6.53 7.98 -6.10
C PHE A 120 6.09 9.37 -6.60
N ASP A 121 4.80 9.61 -6.74
CA ASP A 121 4.28 10.87 -7.24
C ASP A 121 4.41 11.99 -6.18
N ASN A 122 4.66 13.23 -6.60
CA ASN A 122 4.86 14.34 -5.66
C ASN A 122 3.56 14.86 -5.02
N ARG A 123 2.40 14.41 -5.50
CA ARG A 123 1.06 14.78 -4.99
C ARG A 123 0.49 13.76 -4.00
N THR A 124 1.26 12.71 -3.71
CA THR A 124 0.94 11.65 -2.74
C THR A 124 1.91 11.74 -1.59
#